data_AF-A0A2E5XC85-F1
#
_entry.id   AF-A0A2E5XC85-F1
#
_cell.length_a   1.000
_cell.length_b   1.000
_cell.length_c   1.000
_cell.angle_alpha   90.00
_cell.angle_beta   90.00
_cell.angle_gamma   90.00
#
_symmetry.space_group_name_H-M   'P 1'
#
loop_
_entity.id
_entity.type
_entity.pdbx_description
1 polymer ?
#
loop_
_entity_poly.entity_id
_entity_poly.type
_entity_poly.pdbx_seq_one_letter_code
_entity_poly.pdbx_strand_id
1 'polypeptide(L)'
;MGHEDIVTKLPEDAILLASSKKVKNQAFRFMNKPIYCTQFHPELTKADLKKRMQTYPQYVHKILGISQKEFLENRCFNTKHTTKLISLFFQEYLNNIN
;
A
#
# COMPACT_ATOMS: atom_id res chain seq x y z
N MET A 1 -4.40 1.64 3.85
CA MET A 1 -5.07 2.40 4.94
C MET A 1 -4.65 1.74 6.23
N GLY A 2 -3.81 2.40 7.00
CA GLY A 2 -3.17 1.78 8.16
C GLY A 2 -1.99 2.54 8.74
N HIS A 3 -1.60 3.69 8.17
CA HIS A 3 -0.53 4.53 8.66
C HIS A 3 -1.06 5.96 8.84
N GLU A 4 -0.66 6.62 9.93
CA GLU A 4 -0.95 8.03 10.20
C GLU A 4 0.16 8.95 9.67
N ASP A 5 1.28 8.37 9.24
CA ASP A 5 2.45 9.09 8.73
C ASP A 5 2.72 8.81 7.24
N ILE A 6 3.46 9.70 6.59
CA ILE A 6 3.92 9.53 5.19
C ILE A 6 5.38 9.92 5.04
N VAL A 7 6.07 9.28 4.10
CA VAL A 7 7.40 9.74 3.67
C VAL A 7 7.25 11.05 2.89
N THR A 8 7.75 12.15 3.44
CA THR A 8 7.67 13.48 2.80
C THR A 8 8.87 13.79 1.91
N LYS A 9 10.05 13.24 2.23
CA LYS A 9 11.28 13.36 1.46
C LYS A 9 11.90 11.97 1.24
N LEU A 10 12.28 11.66 0.01
CA LEU A 10 12.99 10.42 -0.28
C LEU A 10 14.45 10.50 0.22
N PRO A 11 15.02 9.38 0.68
CA PRO A 11 16.47 9.24 0.86
C PRO A 11 17.23 9.54 -0.44
N GLU A 12 18.48 9.96 -0.34
CA GLU A 12 19.30 10.34 -1.49
C GLU A 12 19.55 9.17 -2.46
N ASP A 13 19.69 7.96 -1.94
CA ASP A 13 19.89 6.73 -2.72
C ASP A 13 18.58 6.04 -3.14
N ALA A 14 17.43 6.72 -3.03
CA ALA A 14 16.12 6.17 -3.38
C ALA A 14 15.58 6.71 -4.72
N ILE A 15 14.96 5.81 -5.49
CA ILE A 15 14.29 6.09 -6.76
C ILE A 15 12.77 6.00 -6.54
N LEU A 16 12.05 7.06 -6.89
CA LEU A 16 10.59 7.08 -6.88
C LEU A 16 10.02 6.14 -7.95
N LEU A 17 9.07 5.28 -7.56
CA LEU A 17 8.41 4.33 -8.46
C LEU A 17 6.94 4.67 -8.69
N ALA A 18 6.27 5.22 -7.69
CA ALA A 18 4.86 5.62 -7.81
C ALA A 18 4.55 6.82 -6.94
N SER A 19 3.57 7.61 -7.40
CA SER A 19 3.03 8.77 -6.68
C SER A 19 1.51 8.83 -6.80
N SER A 20 0.87 9.62 -5.95
CA SER A 20 -0.55 9.96 -6.03
C SER A 20 -0.76 11.43 -5.68
N LYS A 21 -1.96 11.95 -5.92
CA LYS A 21 -2.32 13.33 -5.56
C LYS A 21 -2.12 13.64 -4.06
N LYS A 22 -2.38 12.66 -3.18
CA LYS A 22 -2.29 12.85 -1.71
C LYS A 22 -0.92 12.47 -1.13
N VAL A 23 -0.20 11.56 -1.80
CA VAL A 23 1.07 11.02 -1.29
C VAL A 23 2.05 10.96 -2.45
N LYS A 24 3.04 11.86 -2.41
CA LYS A 24 4.05 12.00 -3.47
C LYS A 24 4.98 10.78 -3.53
N ASN A 25 5.38 10.25 -2.38
CA ASN A 25 6.33 9.15 -2.27
C ASN A 25 5.59 7.83 -1.98
N GLN A 26 4.71 7.42 -2.90
CA GLN A 26 3.78 6.29 -2.68
C GLN A 26 4.49 4.94 -2.73
N ALA A 27 5.47 4.79 -3.63
CA ALA A 27 6.38 3.66 -3.66
C ALA A 27 7.76 4.12 -4.17
N PHE A 28 8.82 3.54 -3.65
CA PHE A 28 10.19 3.82 -4.04
C PHE A 28 11.07 2.59 -3.81
N ARG A 29 12.26 2.58 -4.40
CA ARG A 29 13.29 1.55 -4.15
C ARG A 29 14.62 2.19 -3.87
N PHE A 30 15.53 1.45 -3.27
CA PHE A 30 16.91 1.88 -3.16
C PHE A 30 17.73 1.47 -4.40
N MET A 31 18.65 2.34 -4.80
CA MET A 31 19.61 2.04 -5.85
C MET A 31 20.52 0.88 -5.42
N ASN A 32 20.74 -0.07 -6.32
CA ASN A 32 21.66 -1.20 -6.15
C ASN A 32 21.39 -2.05 -4.89
N LYS A 33 20.17 -2.01 -4.35
CA LYS A 33 19.74 -2.80 -3.19
C LYS A 33 18.38 -3.43 -3.49
N PRO A 34 18.11 -4.66 -3.02
CA PRO A 34 16.82 -5.33 -3.21
C PRO A 34 15.78 -4.83 -2.20
N ILE A 35 15.68 -3.51 -2.03
CA ILE A 35 14.81 -2.88 -1.04
C ILE A 35 13.77 -2.06 -1.79
N TYR A 36 12.51 -2.50 -1.68
CA TYR A 36 11.34 -1.85 -2.25
C TYR A 36 10.39 -1.45 -1.13
N CYS A 37 9.91 -0.22 -1.20
CA CYS A 37 9.08 0.40 -0.18
C CYS A 37 7.74 0.81 -0.78
N THR A 38 6.65 0.50 -0.08
CA THR A 38 5.29 0.88 -0.45
C THR A 38 4.59 1.52 0.74
N GLN A 39 3.98 2.69 0.54
CA GLN A 39 3.16 3.34 1.57
C GLN A 39 1.75 2.72 1.64
N PHE A 40 1.32 2.07 0.57
CA PHE A 40 0.12 1.22 0.57
C PHE A 40 0.45 -0.20 1.00
N HIS A 41 -0.60 -0.98 1.24
CA HIS A 41 -0.52 -2.39 1.62
C HIS A 41 -0.73 -3.29 0.39
N PRO A 42 0.32 -3.66 -0.35
CA PRO A 42 0.19 -4.55 -1.50
C PRO A 42 -0.35 -5.94 -1.13
N GLU A 43 -0.17 -6.36 0.12
CA GLU A 43 -0.62 -7.62 0.68
C GLU A 43 -2.12 -7.69 0.97
N LEU A 44 -2.78 -6.53 1.11
CA LEU A 44 -4.14 -6.48 1.62
C LEU A 44 -5.17 -6.72 0.51
N THR A 45 -5.96 -7.79 0.64
CA THR A 45 -7.09 -8.03 -0.27
C THR A 45 -8.33 -7.22 0.14
N LYS A 46 -9.32 -7.15 -0.75
CA LYS A 46 -10.64 -6.58 -0.41
C LYS A 46 -11.28 -7.31 0.77
N ALA A 47 -11.15 -8.63 0.83
CA ALA A 47 -11.73 -9.43 1.92
C ALA A 47 -11.06 -9.10 3.26
N ASP A 48 -9.72 -8.98 3.27
CA ASP A 48 -8.96 -8.60 4.46
C ASP A 48 -9.31 -7.19 4.92
N LEU A 49 -9.40 -6.24 3.98
CA LEU A 49 -9.80 -4.87 4.28
C LEU A 49 -11.21 -4.80 4.87
N LYS A 50 -12.17 -5.50 4.26
CA LYS A 50 -13.55 -5.60 4.76
C LYS A 50 -13.57 -6.17 6.17
N LYS A 51 -12.90 -7.29 6.41
CA LYS A 51 -12.83 -7.93 7.73
C LYS A 51 -12.24 -6.98 8.76
N ARG A 52 -11.11 -6.32 8.45
CA ARG A 52 -10.44 -5.38 9.35
C ARG A 52 -11.35 -4.21 9.74
N MET A 53 -12.09 -3.64 8.78
CA MET A 53 -13.00 -2.52 9.06
C MET A 53 -14.29 -2.95 9.77
N GLN A 54 -14.69 -4.21 9.65
CA GLN A 54 -15.76 -4.80 10.46
C GLN A 54 -15.31 -5.05 11.91
N THR A 55 -14.07 -5.51 12.12
CA THR A 55 -13.49 -5.73 13.45
C THR A 55 -13.23 -4.41 14.19
N TYR A 56 -12.81 -3.37 13.48
CA TYR A 56 -12.46 -2.07 14.06
C TYR A 56 -13.27 -0.91 13.42
N PRO A 57 -14.60 -0.85 13.63
CA PRO A 57 -15.46 0.14 12.99
C PRO A 57 -15.04 1.60 13.28
N GLN A 58 -14.49 1.86 14.47
CA GLN A 58 -14.00 3.17 14.89
C GLN A 58 -12.85 3.71 14.01
N TYR A 59 -12.06 2.83 13.39
CA TYR A 59 -11.00 3.25 12.49
C TYR A 59 -11.54 3.92 11.23
N VAL A 60 -12.67 3.45 10.71
CA VAL A 60 -13.29 4.03 9.50
C VAL A 60 -13.67 5.48 9.77
N HIS A 61 -14.36 5.73 10.87
CA HIS A 61 -14.78 7.08 11.24
C HIS A 61 -13.57 7.97 11.58
N LYS A 62 -12.63 7.48 12.40
CA LYS A 62 -11.49 8.28 12.86
C LYS A 62 -10.53 8.68 11.73
N ILE A 63 -10.27 7.78 10.78
CA ILE A 63 -9.25 8.00 9.72
C ILE A 63 -9.86 8.64 8.48
N LEU A 64 -11.09 8.25 8.13
CA LEU A 64 -11.71 8.67 6.86
C LEU A 64 -12.83 9.68 7.04
N GLY A 65 -13.35 9.85 8.26
CA GLY A 65 -14.49 10.72 8.54
C GLY A 65 -15.80 10.24 7.92
N ILE A 66 -15.89 8.96 7.54
CA ILE A 66 -17.07 8.38 6.87
C ILE A 66 -17.66 7.22 7.67
N SER A 67 -18.91 6.86 7.35
CA SER A 67 -19.56 5.69 7.97
C SER A 67 -18.98 4.37 7.45
N GLN A 68 -19.11 3.31 8.26
CA GLN A 68 -18.73 1.95 7.83
C GLN A 68 -19.51 1.50 6.59
N LYS A 69 -20.80 1.84 6.50
CA LYS A 69 -21.64 1.55 5.33
C LYS A 69 -21.05 2.19 4.07
N GLU A 70 -20.79 3.49 4.12
CA GLU A 70 -20.20 4.23 2.99
C GLU A 70 -18.84 3.65 2.59
N PHE A 71 -18.00 3.28 3.56
CA PHE A 71 -16.72 2.64 3.27
C PHE A 71 -16.88 1.33 2.51
N LEU A 72 -17.78 0.45 2.96
CA LEU A 72 -17.99 -0.85 2.35
C LEU A 72 -18.56 -0.74 0.94
N GLU A 73 -19.44 0.22 0.70
CA GLU A 73 -20.08 0.45 -0.59
C GLU A 73 -19.16 1.16 -1.60
N ASN A 74 -18.44 2.20 -1.16
CA ASN A 74 -17.78 3.14 -2.08
C ASN A 74 -16.25 3.10 -2.04
N ARG A 75 -15.65 2.51 -1.00
CA ARG A 75 -14.18 2.54 -0.78
C ARG A 75 -13.53 1.15 -0.68
N CYS A 76 -14.32 0.08 -0.51
CA CYS A 76 -13.83 -1.29 -0.40
C CYS A 76 -14.01 -2.06 -1.72
N PHE A 77 -13.09 -1.85 -2.66
CA PHE A 77 -13.11 -2.46 -3.99
C PHE A 77 -11.85 -3.29 -4.27
N ASN A 78 -11.95 -4.19 -5.25
CA ASN A 78 -10.83 -5.02 -5.66
C ASN A 78 -9.80 -4.18 -6.42
N THR A 79 -8.53 -4.38 -6.10
CA THR A 79 -7.40 -3.85 -6.85
C THR A 79 -6.84 -4.94 -7.76
N LYS A 80 -6.52 -4.60 -9.01
CA LYS A 80 -6.14 -5.61 -10.03
C LYS A 80 -4.67 -6.03 -9.98
N HIS A 81 -3.80 -5.21 -9.40
CA HIS A 81 -2.35 -5.33 -9.59
C HIS A 81 -1.51 -5.34 -8.31
N THR A 82 -2.03 -4.86 -7.18
CA THR A 82 -1.21 -4.65 -5.98
C THR A 82 -0.72 -5.95 -5.36
N THR A 83 -1.54 -7.01 -5.38
CA THR A 83 -1.18 -8.32 -4.81
C THR A 83 -0.09 -9.04 -5.60
N LYS A 84 0.11 -8.69 -6.89
CA LYS A 84 1.17 -9.27 -7.72
C LYS A 84 2.54 -8.70 -7.42
N LEU A 85 2.64 -7.53 -6.77
CA LEU A 85 3.92 -6.86 -6.50
C LEU A 85 4.86 -7.74 -5.68
N ILE A 86 4.33 -8.50 -4.72
CA ILE A 86 5.12 -9.42 -3.90
C ILE A 86 5.68 -10.54 -4.77
N SER A 87 4.86 -11.16 -5.63
CA SER A 87 5.31 -12.21 -6.54
C SER A 87 6.33 -11.69 -7.57
N LEU A 88 6.12 -10.48 -8.10
CA LEU A 88 7.06 -9.85 -9.03
C LEU A 88 8.40 -9.54 -8.35
N PHE A 89 8.39 -9.08 -7.10
CA PHE A 89 9.61 -8.89 -6.32
C PHE A 89 10.40 -10.20 -6.18
N PHE A 90 9.71 -11.30 -5.83
CA PHE A 90 10.35 -12.60 -5.76
C PHE A 90 10.91 -13.05 -7.11
N GLN A 91 10.17 -12.88 -8.21
CA GLN A 91 10.66 -13.23 -9.54
C GLN A 91 11.88 -12.40 -9.94
N GLU A 92 11.84 -11.10 -9.71
CA GLU A 92 12.92 -10.18 -10.07
C GLU A 92 14.19 -10.43 -9.25
N TYR A 93 14.07 -10.81 -7.97
CA TYR A 93 15.24 -10.95 -7.12
C TYR A 93 15.71 -12.39 -6.96
N LEU A 94 14.82 -13.36 -6.75
CA LEU A 94 15.24 -14.75 -6.55
C LEU A 94 15.70 -15.43 -7.85
N ASN A 95 15.15 -15.07 -9.01
CA ASN A 95 15.57 -15.68 -10.27
C ASN A 95 16.89 -15.10 -10.81
N ASN A 96 17.31 -13.92 -10.33
CA ASN A 96 18.54 -13.24 -10.74
C ASN A 96 19.73 -13.53 -9.79
N ILE A 97 19.59 -14.46 -8.85
CA ILE A 97 20.66 -14.92 -7.93
C ILE A 97 21.26 -16.27 -8.38
N ASN A 98 20.86 -16.79 -9.55
CA ASN A 98 21.46 -17.99 -10.17
C ASN A 98 22.51 -17.63 -11.22
#